data_AF-L0GYA2-F1
#
_entry.id   AF-L0GYA2-F1
#
_cell.length_a   1.000
_cell.length_b   1.000
_cell.length_c   1.000
_cell.angle_alpha   90.00
_cell.angle_beta   90.00
_cell.angle_gamma   90.00
#
_symmetry.space_group_name_H-M   'P 1'
#
loop_
_entity.id
_entity.type
_entity.pdbx_description
1 polymer ?
#
loop_
_entity_poly.entity_id
_entity_poly.type
_entity_poly.pdbx_seq_one_letter_code
_entity_poly.pdbx_strand_id
1 'polypeptide(L)'
;MTTTTRVRRTRADWQAVISRAERSALSTAAFCAAEGISTASFYLWRRRLRGIAPSVAEPGRPPPEFLDLGLLSRPAKTDTASWDLELDLGDGVVLRLRRG
;
A
#
# COMPACT_ATOMS: atom_id res chain seq x y z
N MET A 1 -8.00 -23.56 0.91
CA MET A 1 -7.03 -22.84 0.04
C MET A 1 -7.80 -22.08 -1.03
N THR A 2 -8.23 -20.85 -0.75
CA THR A 2 -8.74 -19.96 -1.81
C THR A 2 -7.57 -19.14 -2.30
N THR A 3 -7.03 -19.49 -3.46
CA THR A 3 -6.04 -18.69 -4.18
C THR A 3 -6.66 -17.31 -4.39
N THR A 4 -6.17 -16.28 -3.70
CA THR A 4 -6.63 -14.90 -3.90
C THR A 4 -6.12 -14.42 -5.25
N THR A 5 -6.82 -14.80 -6.30
CA THR A 5 -6.59 -14.35 -7.66
C THR A 5 -6.62 -12.83 -7.65
N ARG A 6 -5.48 -12.20 -7.95
CA ARG A 6 -5.35 -10.74 -7.99
C ARG A 6 -6.20 -10.22 -9.14
N VAL A 7 -7.46 -9.87 -8.83
CA VAL A 7 -8.40 -9.31 -9.82
C VAL A 7 -7.85 -7.97 -10.29
N ARG A 8 -7.46 -7.89 -11.56
CA ARG A 8 -7.15 -6.62 -12.22
C ARG A 8 -8.45 -5.83 -12.36
N ARG A 9 -8.62 -4.82 -11.52
CA ARG A 9 -9.73 -3.86 -11.61
C ARG A 9 -9.35 -2.71 -12.51
N THR A 10 -10.19 -2.43 -13.51
CA THR A 10 -10.07 -1.27 -14.39
C THR A 10 -10.48 0.00 -13.65
N ARG A 11 -10.25 1.17 -14.27
CA ARG A 11 -10.70 2.46 -13.72
C ARG A 11 -12.22 2.50 -13.50
N ALA A 12 -12.99 1.93 -14.43
CA ALA A 12 -14.45 1.87 -14.34
C ALA A 12 -14.90 1.01 -13.15
N ASP A 13 -14.24 -0.13 -12.92
CA ASP A 13 -14.54 -1.00 -11.78
C ASP A 13 -14.31 -0.28 -10.45
N TRP A 14 -13.21 0.46 -10.33
CA TRP A 14 -12.93 1.27 -9.14
C TRP A 14 -13.96 2.37 -8.91
N GLN A 15 -14.45 2.98 -9.99
CA GLN A 15 -15.50 3.99 -9.90
C GLN A 15 -16.79 3.39 -9.37
N ALA A 16 -17.19 2.21 -9.86
CA ALA A 16 -18.36 1.48 -9.36
C ALA A 16 -18.21 1.09 -7.88
N VAL A 17 -17.02 0.59 -7.48
CA VAL A 17 -16.70 0.25 -6.08
C VAL A 17 -16.85 1.48 -5.18
N ILE A 18 -16.29 2.62 -5.57
CA ILE A 18 -16.34 3.86 -4.78
C ILE A 18 -17.77 4.40 -4.70
N SER A 19 -18.52 4.39 -5.79
CA SER A 19 -19.93 4.79 -5.79
C SER A 19 -20.82 3.87 -4.96
N ARG A 20 -20.49 2.57 -4.84
CA ARG A 20 -21.20 1.66 -3.92
C ARG A 20 -20.83 1.93 -2.47
N ALA A 21 -19.55 2.21 -2.19
CA ALA A 21 -19.10 2.57 -0.85
C ALA A 21 -19.77 3.84 -0.33
N GLU A 22 -19.92 4.87 -1.17
CA GLU A 22 -20.56 6.14 -0.81
C GLU A 22 -22.07 6.02 -0.57
N ARG A 23 -22.73 5.03 -1.19
CA ARG A 23 -24.14 4.71 -0.94
C ARG A 23 -24.33 3.74 0.24
N SER A 24 -23.26 3.12 0.73
CA SER A 24 -23.34 2.20 1.85
C SER A 24 -23.36 2.99 3.17
N ALA A 25 -24.16 2.54 4.13
CA ALA A 25 -24.11 3.07 5.50
C ALA A 25 -22.94 2.52 6.33
N LEU A 26 -22.07 1.71 5.72
CA LEU A 26 -20.91 1.10 6.40
C LEU A 26 -19.73 2.06 6.44
N SER A 27 -18.89 1.89 7.46
CA SER A 27 -17.57 2.52 7.46
C SER A 27 -16.73 1.97 6.30
N THR A 28 -15.79 2.78 5.80
CA THR A 28 -14.89 2.38 4.72
C THR A 28 -14.15 1.07 5.02
N ALA A 29 -13.74 0.86 6.28
CA ALA A 29 -13.05 -0.36 6.71
C ALA A 29 -13.96 -1.59 6.61
N ALA A 30 -15.19 -1.49 7.11
CA ALA A 30 -16.17 -2.58 7.04
C ALA A 30 -16.56 -2.91 5.59
N PHE A 31 -16.74 -1.89 4.75
CA PHE A 31 -16.98 -2.08 3.32
C PHE A 31 -15.82 -2.76 2.61
N CYS A 32 -14.58 -2.33 2.87
CA CYS A 32 -13.38 -2.93 2.28
C CYS A 32 -13.21 -4.40 2.68
N ALA A 33 -13.48 -4.73 3.95
CA ALA A 33 -13.47 -6.11 4.43
C ALA A 33 -14.52 -6.98 3.74
N ALA A 34 -15.76 -6.49 3.63
CA ALA A 34 -16.84 -7.20 2.96
C ALA A 34 -16.58 -7.46 1.46
N GLU A 35 -15.86 -6.55 0.80
CA GLU A 35 -15.55 -6.63 -0.64
C GLU A 35 -14.22 -7.32 -0.96
N GLY A 36 -13.45 -7.73 0.06
CA GLY A 36 -12.11 -8.31 -0.12
C GLY A 36 -11.13 -7.34 -0.76
N ILE A 37 -11.22 -6.04 -0.42
CA ILE A 37 -10.38 -4.98 -0.95
C ILE A 37 -9.52 -4.42 0.19
N SER A 38 -8.25 -4.12 -0.08
CA SER A 38 -7.43 -3.42 0.92
C SER A 38 -7.84 -1.95 1.03
N THR A 39 -7.96 -1.46 2.26
CA THR A 39 -8.29 -0.06 2.58
C THR A 39 -7.33 0.91 1.90
N ALA A 40 -6.03 0.58 1.87
CA ALA A 40 -5.01 1.37 1.18
C ALA A 40 -5.31 1.54 -0.32
N SER A 41 -5.68 0.46 -1.02
CA SER A 41 -6.03 0.53 -2.45
C SER A 41 -7.29 1.34 -2.68
N PHE A 42 -8.28 1.22 -1.79
CA PHE A 42 -9.51 2.00 -1.85
C PHE A 42 -9.22 3.51 -1.76
N TYR A 43 -8.45 3.95 -0.76
CA TYR A 43 -8.10 5.37 -0.62
C TYR A 43 -7.26 5.89 -1.79
N LEU A 44 -6.32 5.09 -2.29
CA LEU A 44 -5.50 5.45 -3.45
C LEU A 44 -6.36 5.68 -4.69
N TRP A 45 -7.30 4.78 -4.98
CA TRP A 45 -8.21 4.94 -6.11
C TRP A 45 -9.23 6.05 -5.91
N ARG A 46 -9.74 6.24 -4.69
CA ARG A 46 -10.64 7.36 -4.36
C ARG A 46 -9.98 8.70 -4.64
N ARG A 47 -8.71 8.86 -4.22
CA ARG A 47 -7.90 10.05 -4.51
C ARG A 47 -7.67 10.21 -6.02
N ARG A 48 -7.30 9.14 -6.72
CA ARG A 48 -7.06 9.13 -8.17
C ARG A 48 -8.30 9.47 -9.01
N LEU A 49 -9.50 9.07 -8.56
CA LEU A 49 -10.75 9.37 -9.25
C LEU A 49 -11.28 10.78 -8.98
N ARG A 50 -10.97 11.37 -7.81
CA ARG A 50 -11.30 12.77 -7.48
C ARG A 50 -10.49 13.81 -8.27
N GLY A 51 -9.68 13.39 -9.24
CA GLY A 51 -8.81 14.30 -9.99
C GLY A 51 -7.60 14.80 -9.18
N ILE A 52 -7.49 14.40 -7.91
CA ILE A 52 -6.27 14.57 -7.12
C ILE A 52 -5.30 13.48 -7.59
N ALA A 53 -4.78 13.64 -8.80
CA ALA A 53 -3.62 12.88 -9.23
C ALA A 53 -2.54 13.02 -8.15
N PRO A 54 -1.72 11.98 -7.88
CA PRO A 54 -0.41 12.27 -7.30
C PRO A 54 0.18 13.35 -8.19
N SER A 55 0.49 14.52 -7.61
CA SER A 55 1.02 15.71 -8.27
C SER A 55 1.81 15.27 -9.49
N VAL A 56 1.18 15.31 -10.67
CA VAL A 56 1.95 15.19 -11.91
C VAL A 56 2.85 16.40 -11.80
N ALA A 57 4.16 16.17 -11.70
CA ALA A 57 5.12 17.21 -11.39
C ALA A 57 4.75 18.47 -12.18
N GLU A 58 4.38 19.54 -11.46
CA GLU A 58 4.07 20.78 -12.13
C GLU A 58 5.29 21.17 -12.98
N PRO A 59 5.10 21.64 -14.22
CA PRO A 59 6.21 22.11 -15.03
C PRO A 59 6.89 23.27 -14.28
N GLY A 60 8.01 22.97 -13.61
CA GLY A 60 8.73 23.90 -12.73
C GLY A 60 8.98 23.38 -11.31
N ARG A 61 8.34 22.30 -10.86
CA ARG A 61 8.69 21.65 -9.58
C ARG A 61 9.89 20.73 -9.82
N PRO A 62 11.03 20.93 -9.14
CA PRO A 62 12.14 19.99 -9.25
C PRO A 62 11.63 18.59 -8.89
N PRO A 63 12.08 17.54 -9.61
CA PRO A 63 11.71 16.18 -9.28
C PRO A 63 12.00 15.94 -7.78
N PRO A 64 11.17 15.16 -7.06
CA PRO A 64 11.48 14.82 -5.68
C PRO A 64 12.89 14.29 -5.63
N GLU A 65 13.75 14.98 -4.88
CA GLU A 65 15.16 14.65 -4.79
C GLU A 65 15.24 13.23 -4.22
N PHE A 66 15.80 12.31 -5.00
CA PHE A 66 15.96 10.94 -4.57
C PHE A 66 17.03 10.92 -3.48
N LEU A 67 16.59 10.81 -2.23
CA LEU A 67 17.49 10.61 -1.10
C LEU A 67 17.92 9.14 -1.08
N ASP A 68 19.20 8.90 -1.39
CA ASP A 68 19.80 7.57 -1.27
C ASP A 68 19.97 7.19 0.21
N LEU A 69 19.06 6.35 0.71
CA LEU A 69 19.10 5.85 2.09
C LEU A 69 20.34 4.98 2.36
N GLY A 70 21.05 4.51 1.32
CA GLY A 70 22.33 3.81 1.46
C GLY A 70 23.43 4.69 2.08
N LEU A 71 23.33 6.02 1.95
CA LEU A 71 24.22 6.97 2.62
C LEU A 71 24.01 7.01 4.14
N LEU A 72 22.81 6.68 4.61
CA LEU A 72 22.49 6.58 6.04
C LEU A 72 22.91 5.23 6.63
N SER A 73 23.12 4.22 5.79
CA SER A 73 23.42 2.84 6.18
C SER A 73 24.88 2.45 5.93
N ARG A 74 25.84 3.38 6.08
CA ARG A 74 27.26 3.02 6.17
C ARG A 74 27.61 2.70 7.63
N PRO A 75 27.52 1.44 8.11
CA PRO A 75 28.08 1.09 9.40
C PRO A 75 29.60 1.23 9.31
N ALA A 76 30.18 2.00 10.23
CA ALA A 76 31.56 1.76 10.60
C ALA A 76 31.65 0.30 11.08
N LYS A 77 32.52 -0.49 10.45
CA LYS A 77 32.82 -1.90 10.79
C LYS A 77 32.68 -2.16 12.29
N THR A 78 31.83 -3.10 12.69
CA THR A 78 32.19 -4.36 13.38
C THR A 78 30.98 -5.31 13.39
N ASP A 79 31.31 -6.58 13.32
CA ASP A 79 30.55 -7.81 13.14
C ASP A 79 29.37 -8.04 14.13
N THR A 80 28.17 -8.13 13.60
CA THR A 80 27.20 -9.19 13.95
C THR A 80 26.29 -9.32 12.75
N ALA A 81 26.17 -10.52 12.16
CA ALA A 81 25.36 -10.72 10.96
C ALA A 81 23.92 -10.25 11.23
N SER A 82 23.61 -9.05 10.72
CA SER A 82 22.28 -8.51 10.83
C SER A 82 21.40 -9.25 9.84
N TRP A 83 20.29 -9.77 10.33
CA TRP A 83 19.35 -10.51 9.50
C TRP A 83 17.93 -10.11 9.85
N ASP A 84 17.07 -10.14 8.83
CA ASP A 84 15.64 -9.91 8.94
C ASP A 84 14.93 -11.17 8.40
N LEU A 85 13.94 -11.66 9.14
CA LEU A 85 13.10 -12.80 8.80
C LEU A 85 11.65 -12.41 8.97
N GLU A 86 10.88 -12.55 7.90
CA GLU A 86 9.42 -12.45 7.91
C GLU A 86 8.81 -13.85 7.78
N LEU A 87 7.96 -14.23 8.73
CA LEU A 87 7.22 -15.48 8.74
C LEU A 87 5.73 -15.17 8.79
N ASP A 88 5.02 -15.54 7.72
CA ASP A 88 3.56 -15.51 7.68
C ASP A 88 3.02 -16.74 8.44
N LEU A 89 2.19 -16.50 9.47
CA LEU A 89 1.60 -17.53 10.31
C LEU A 89 0.16 -17.89 9.89
N GLY A 90 -0.38 -17.21 8.86
CA GLY A 90 -1.79 -17.31 8.47
C GLY A 90 -2.69 -16.33 9.24
N ASP A 91 -3.96 -16.24 8.83
CA ASP A 91 -5.00 -15.38 9.43
C ASP A 91 -4.62 -13.90 9.58
N GLY A 92 -3.72 -13.43 8.70
CA GLY A 92 -3.23 -12.05 8.70
C GLY A 92 -2.16 -11.76 9.77
N VAL A 93 -1.64 -12.80 10.43
CA VAL A 93 -0.58 -12.68 11.43
C VAL A 93 0.77 -12.89 10.76
N VAL A 94 1.66 -11.90 10.92
CA VAL A 94 3.01 -11.93 10.38
C VAL A 94 4.00 -11.67 11.50
N LEU A 95 4.94 -12.58 11.68
CA LEU A 95 6.05 -12.47 12.61
C LEU A 95 7.27 -11.91 11.89
N ARG A 96 7.78 -10.77 12.34
CA ARG A 96 9.03 -10.17 11.85
C ARG A 96 10.08 -10.23 12.93
N LEU A 97 11.21 -10.86 12.63
CA LEU A 97 12.36 -10.99 13.50
C LEU A 97 13.55 -10.29 12.85
N ARG A 98 14.23 -9.45 13.62
CA ARG A 98 15.46 -8.80 13.17
C ARG A 98 16.57 -8.97 14.21
N ARG A 99 17.77 -9.26 13.74
CA ARG A 99 19.01 -9.19 14.51
C ARG A 99 19.82 -8.01 13.99
N GLY A 100 20.17 -7.09 14.90
CA GLY A 100 21.13 -6.03 14.65
C GLY A 100 22.53 -6.45 15.03
#